data_AF-A0A496UMJ8-F1
#
_entry.id   AF-A0A496UMJ8-F1
#
_cell.length_a   1.000
_cell.length_b   1.000
_cell.length_c   1.000
_cell.angle_alpha   90.00
_cell.angle_beta   90.00
_cell.angle_gamma   90.00
#
_symmetry.space_group_name_H-M   'P 1'
#
loop_
_entity.id
_entity.type
_entity.pdbx_description
1 polymer ?
#
loop_
_entity_poly.entity_id
_entity_poly.type
_entity_poly.pdbx_seq_one_letter_code
_entity_poly.pdbx_strand_id
1 'polypeptide(L)'
;AHDSRCKKDETNHDLHRDCMLFPTIRSHRWLMTKKHGAGARDESGIYEMVYLNDPQTTGFAIFNKGDIETSFNPSRGLGLVGIPEKGRRLIAGLDPSATGYQAGFLWAATPISKLDKADWSMKRWMVDLENRRGGGIEHALELFEFWLDEYGLRHWVIEENGFQRGYRTDPRVKQFCAANDVYLEGTKTGLNKLDPGFGVGAMNRFFPNLADLPYGTGAAAEKSEIFKRQAVRFTDVGNVQRRNQSDVLMAAWFPQKIIRRWEKEAMANATSVTPQESYQFGIAYPELTSITNDGTLPWKTGYL
;
A
#
# COMPACT_ATOMS: atom_id res chain seq x y z
N ALA A 1 -31.17 12.25 15.08
CA ALA A 1 -31.71 10.92 14.68
C ALA A 1 -33.15 10.72 15.16
N HIS A 2 -33.50 11.19 16.36
CA HIS A 2 -34.86 11.42 16.86
C HIS A 2 -34.98 12.89 17.24
N ASP A 3 -36.13 13.53 17.00
CA ASP A 3 -36.36 14.94 17.32
C ASP A 3 -36.39 15.15 18.84
N SER A 4 -35.47 15.95 19.37
CA SER A 4 -35.37 16.26 20.80
C SER A 4 -36.56 17.04 21.36
N ARG A 5 -37.41 17.59 20.49
CA ARG A 5 -38.65 18.29 20.86
C ARG A 5 -39.86 17.35 20.88
N CYS A 6 -39.67 16.05 20.62
CA CYS A 6 -40.75 15.08 20.63
C CYS A 6 -41.33 14.92 22.04
N LYS A 7 -42.63 15.15 22.18
CA LYS A 7 -43.38 14.98 23.45
C LYS A 7 -44.16 13.67 23.52
N LYS A 8 -43.98 12.77 22.55
CA LYS A 8 -44.65 11.47 22.51
C LYS A 8 -44.04 10.57 23.59
N ASP A 9 -44.86 9.72 24.19
CA ASP A 9 -44.45 8.77 25.23
C ASP A 9 -43.25 7.92 24.78
N GLU A 10 -42.15 7.98 25.53
CA GLU A 10 -40.89 7.30 25.20
C GLU A 10 -40.99 5.77 25.24
N THR A 11 -41.94 5.23 26.01
CA THR A 11 -42.15 3.79 26.16
C THR A 11 -42.90 3.17 24.98
N ASN A 12 -43.66 3.98 24.24
CA ASN A 12 -44.44 3.54 23.10
C ASN A 12 -43.69 3.78 21.79
N HIS A 13 -42.76 2.88 21.47
CA HIS A 13 -41.82 3.05 20.38
C HIS A 13 -42.42 3.13 18.97
N ASP A 14 -43.64 2.60 18.76
CA ASP A 14 -44.28 2.59 17.44
C ASP A 14 -44.83 3.97 17.04
N LEU A 15 -45.06 4.86 18.01
CA LEU A 15 -45.51 6.24 17.77
C LEU A 15 -44.40 7.15 17.25
N HIS A 16 -43.15 6.71 17.33
CA HIS A 16 -41.96 7.48 16.98
C HIS A 16 -41.47 7.17 15.57
N ARG A 17 -42.34 7.30 14.57
CA ARG A 17 -41.97 7.21 13.14
C ARG A 17 -41.68 8.57 12.52
N ASP A 18 -42.53 9.55 12.78
CA ASP A 18 -42.44 10.89 12.14
C ASP A 18 -41.40 11.81 12.79
N CYS A 19 -41.02 11.52 14.03
CA CYS A 19 -39.97 12.22 14.75
C CYS A 19 -38.59 11.57 14.56
N MET A 20 -38.48 10.55 13.69
CA MET A 20 -37.23 9.89 13.36
C MET A 20 -36.71 10.39 12.01
N LEU A 21 -35.40 10.64 11.92
CA LEU A 21 -34.75 11.10 10.68
C LEU A 21 -34.75 10.00 9.60
N PHE A 22 -34.63 8.74 9.99
CA PHE A 22 -34.56 7.57 9.09
C PHE A 22 -35.36 6.36 9.63
N PRO A 23 -36.70 6.44 9.70
CA PRO A 23 -37.53 5.43 10.35
C PRO A 23 -37.50 4.05 9.66
N THR A 24 -37.16 4.01 8.38
CA THR A 24 -37.04 2.75 7.59
C THR A 24 -35.73 2.01 7.83
N ILE A 25 -34.69 2.69 8.31
CA ILE A 25 -33.34 2.10 8.51
C ILE A 25 -33.11 1.77 9.99
N ARG A 26 -33.64 2.58 10.91
CA ARG A 26 -33.46 2.43 12.36
C ARG A 26 -34.74 2.80 13.12
N SER A 27 -35.18 1.93 14.02
CA SER A 27 -36.36 2.16 14.86
C SER A 27 -36.04 2.95 16.13
N HIS A 28 -37.05 3.62 16.69
CA HIS A 28 -36.93 4.35 17.97
C HIS A 28 -36.49 3.44 19.13
N ARG A 29 -37.00 2.20 19.18
CA ARG A 29 -36.59 1.19 20.17
C ARG A 29 -35.09 0.89 20.10
N TRP A 30 -34.58 0.70 18.89
CA TRP A 30 -33.15 0.46 18.66
C TRP A 30 -32.31 1.66 19.13
N LEU A 31 -32.78 2.87 18.84
CA LEU A 31 -32.13 4.12 19.21
C LEU A 31 -32.03 4.28 20.75
N MET A 32 -33.14 4.07 21.47
CA MET A 32 -33.18 4.17 22.93
C MET A 32 -32.32 3.10 23.60
N THR A 33 -32.27 1.88 23.05
CA THR A 33 -31.37 0.82 23.55
C THR A 33 -29.90 1.25 23.49
N LYS A 34 -29.49 1.98 22.44
CA LYS A 34 -28.14 2.53 22.33
C LYS A 34 -27.89 3.69 23.30
N LYS A 35 -28.89 4.56 23.49
CA LYS A 35 -28.85 5.67 24.47
C LYS A 35 -28.64 5.15 25.89
N HIS A 36 -29.43 4.17 26.31
CA HIS A 36 -29.29 3.56 27.64
C HIS A 36 -27.96 2.81 27.80
N GLY A 37 -27.49 2.13 26.75
CA GLY A 37 -26.17 1.48 26.76
C GLY A 37 -24.99 2.45 26.92
N ALA A 38 -25.09 3.66 26.35
CA ALA A 38 -24.09 4.71 26.51
C ALA A 38 -24.18 5.39 27.89
N GLY A 39 -25.40 5.61 28.41
CA GLY A 39 -25.62 6.16 29.75
C GLY A 39 -25.07 5.26 30.86
N ALA A 40 -25.13 3.94 30.70
CA ALA A 40 -24.57 2.97 31.65
C ALA A 40 -23.03 2.97 31.72
N ARG A 41 -22.35 3.64 30.78
CA ARG A 41 -20.88 3.71 30.68
C ARG A 41 -20.31 5.10 30.97
N ASP A 42 -21.15 6.04 31.42
CA ASP A 42 -20.80 7.47 31.57
C ASP A 42 -20.31 8.10 30.24
N GLU A 43 -20.86 7.63 29.13
CA GLU A 43 -20.52 8.04 27.76
C GLU A 43 -21.66 8.85 27.13
N SER A 44 -22.42 9.61 27.93
CA SER A 44 -23.62 10.33 27.47
C SER A 44 -23.32 11.38 26.39
N GLY A 45 -22.15 12.02 26.43
CA GLY A 45 -21.65 12.90 25.36
C GLY A 45 -21.25 12.16 24.06
N ILE A 46 -20.96 10.85 24.15
CA ILE A 46 -20.64 10.00 22.99
C ILE A 46 -21.91 9.72 22.18
N TYR A 47 -23.09 9.70 22.81
CA TYR A 47 -24.34 9.46 22.10
C TYR A 47 -24.67 10.56 21.07
N GLU A 48 -24.41 11.84 21.36
CA GLU A 48 -24.57 12.93 20.38
C GLU A 48 -23.45 12.93 19.32
N MET A 49 -22.23 12.52 19.70
CA MET A 49 -21.05 12.48 18.82
C MET A 49 -21.01 11.28 17.85
N VAL A 50 -21.67 10.16 18.18
CA VAL A 50 -21.65 8.91 17.39
C VAL A 50 -22.57 8.95 16.16
N TYR A 51 -23.56 9.85 16.11
CA TYR A 51 -24.44 9.95 14.93
C TYR A 51 -23.90 10.86 13.83
N LEU A 52 -22.86 11.66 14.10
CA LEU A 52 -22.22 12.53 13.11
C LEU A 52 -20.76 12.17 12.80
N ASN A 53 -20.15 11.26 13.56
CA ASN A 53 -18.82 10.74 13.26
C ASN A 53 -18.88 9.22 13.07
N ASP A 54 -18.56 8.74 11.87
CA ASP A 54 -17.89 7.44 11.75
C ASP A 54 -16.67 7.56 12.68
N PRO A 55 -16.60 6.80 13.79
CA PRO A 55 -15.50 6.93 14.71
C PRO A 55 -14.25 6.41 14.00
N GLN A 56 -13.57 7.29 13.27
CA GLN A 56 -12.12 7.22 13.20
C GLN A 56 -11.66 7.41 14.64
N THR A 57 -11.50 6.30 15.35
CA THR A 57 -10.89 6.29 16.68
C THR A 57 -9.50 6.88 16.55
N THR A 58 -9.39 8.17 16.86
CA THR A 58 -8.15 8.92 16.99
C THR A 58 -7.36 8.25 18.11
N GLY A 59 -6.46 7.33 17.73
CA GLY A 59 -5.67 6.52 18.67
C GLY A 59 -5.30 5.11 18.20
N PHE A 60 -6.03 4.53 17.23
CA PHE A 60 -5.76 3.15 16.73
C PHE A 60 -5.48 3.05 15.22
N ALA A 61 -5.55 4.16 14.49
CA ALA A 61 -5.26 4.16 13.06
C ALA A 61 -3.74 4.07 12.84
N ILE A 62 -3.30 2.99 12.20
CA ILE A 62 -1.87 2.73 11.96
C ILE A 62 -1.33 3.58 10.82
N PHE A 63 -2.18 3.84 9.83
CA PHE A 63 -1.86 4.69 8.69
C PHE A 63 -2.44 6.08 8.87
N ASN A 64 -1.61 7.09 8.68
CA ASN A 64 -2.06 8.48 8.67
C ASN A 64 -2.68 8.80 7.31
N LYS A 65 -3.92 9.30 7.32
CA LYS A 65 -4.64 9.71 6.12
C LYS A 65 -3.88 10.77 5.32
N GLY A 66 -3.33 11.79 5.98
CA GLY A 66 -2.62 12.90 5.33
C GLY A 66 -1.33 12.44 4.64
N ASP A 67 -0.62 11.47 5.21
CA ASP A 67 0.61 10.94 4.60
C ASP A 67 0.29 10.14 3.33
N ILE A 68 -0.81 9.38 3.32
CA ILE A 68 -1.28 8.67 2.12
C ILE A 68 -1.72 9.67 1.05
N GLU A 69 -2.51 10.69 1.42
CA GLU A 69 -2.98 11.71 0.47
C GLU A 69 -1.82 12.53 -0.12
N THR A 70 -0.77 12.78 0.67
CA THR A 70 0.48 13.41 0.17
C THR A 70 1.21 12.53 -0.85
N SER A 71 0.96 11.22 -0.84
CA SER A 71 1.55 10.28 -1.82
C SER A 71 0.76 10.20 -3.13
N PHE A 72 -0.38 10.90 -3.22
CA PHE A 72 -1.14 10.98 -4.45
C PHE A 72 -0.39 11.84 -5.47
N ASN A 73 -0.30 11.34 -6.69
CA ASN A 73 0.38 11.99 -7.80
C ASN A 73 -0.65 12.39 -8.87
N PRO A 74 -1.11 13.66 -8.88
CA PRO A 74 -2.08 14.15 -9.87
C PRO A 74 -1.55 14.16 -11.30
N SER A 75 -0.24 14.05 -11.49
CA SER A 75 0.38 14.03 -12.81
C SER A 75 0.44 12.62 -13.40
N ARG A 76 0.05 11.57 -12.65
CA ARG A 76 0.20 10.17 -13.07
C ARG A 76 -1.14 9.42 -13.14
N GLY A 77 -1.39 8.79 -14.28
CA GLY A 77 -2.46 7.80 -14.45
C GLY A 77 -2.05 6.39 -14.01
N LEU A 78 -2.90 5.39 -14.29
CA LEU A 78 -2.52 3.98 -14.12
C LEU A 78 -1.45 3.57 -15.13
N GLY A 79 -0.80 2.44 -14.86
CA GLY A 79 0.23 1.87 -15.72
C GLY A 79 1.63 2.41 -15.45
N LEU A 80 2.51 2.21 -16.43
CA LEU A 80 3.95 2.39 -16.31
C LEU A 80 4.43 3.80 -16.68
N VAL A 81 3.57 4.62 -17.26
CA VAL A 81 3.89 5.98 -17.70
C VAL A 81 4.25 6.85 -16.48
N GLY A 82 5.38 7.56 -16.57
CA GLY A 82 5.89 8.42 -15.49
C GLY A 82 6.65 7.67 -14.39
N ILE A 83 6.83 6.35 -14.49
CA ILE A 83 7.68 5.56 -13.59
C ILE A 83 9.06 5.36 -14.24
N PRO A 84 10.18 5.66 -13.55
CA PRO A 84 11.52 5.44 -14.10
C PRO A 84 11.73 4.02 -14.60
N GLU A 85 12.24 3.84 -15.81
CA GLU A 85 12.48 2.52 -16.41
C GLU A 85 13.77 1.85 -15.89
N LYS A 86 14.80 2.66 -15.63
CA LYS A 86 16.11 2.16 -15.20
C LYS A 86 16.00 1.48 -13.83
N GLY A 87 16.31 0.18 -13.79
CA GLY A 87 16.27 -0.61 -12.56
C GLY A 87 14.85 -0.88 -12.04
N ARG A 88 13.82 -0.59 -12.83
CA ARG A 88 12.43 -0.89 -12.50
C ARG A 88 12.22 -2.40 -12.43
N ARG A 89 11.65 -2.87 -11.34
CA ARG A 89 11.20 -4.27 -11.18
C ARG A 89 9.72 -4.29 -10.85
N LEU A 90 8.95 -5.12 -11.55
CA LEU A 90 7.51 -5.28 -11.34
C LEU A 90 7.23 -6.48 -10.45
N ILE A 91 6.31 -6.32 -9.51
CA ILE A 91 5.84 -7.40 -8.66
C ILE A 91 4.43 -7.11 -8.18
N ALA A 92 3.58 -8.12 -8.20
CA ALA A 92 2.22 -8.01 -7.71
C ALA A 92 1.97 -8.91 -6.51
N GLY A 93 1.05 -8.49 -5.67
CA GLY A 93 0.44 -9.35 -4.68
C GLY A 93 -0.99 -9.70 -5.07
N LEU A 94 -1.40 -10.92 -4.77
CA LEU A 94 -2.78 -11.38 -4.90
C LEU A 94 -3.29 -11.85 -3.53
N ASP A 95 -4.37 -11.24 -3.05
CA ASP A 95 -5.15 -11.77 -1.93
C ASP A 95 -6.34 -12.57 -2.47
N PRO A 96 -6.26 -13.92 -2.44
CA PRO A 96 -7.21 -14.75 -3.17
C PRO A 96 -8.51 -14.94 -2.40
N SER A 97 -9.64 -14.87 -3.10
CA SER A 97 -10.93 -15.20 -2.52
C SER A 97 -11.93 -15.74 -3.55
N ALA A 98 -12.53 -16.88 -3.24
CA ALA A 98 -13.58 -17.48 -4.07
C ALA A 98 -14.96 -16.85 -3.83
N THR A 99 -15.26 -16.42 -2.60
CA THR A 99 -16.58 -15.89 -2.20
C THR A 99 -16.53 -14.45 -1.69
N GLY A 100 -15.38 -14.02 -1.17
CA GLY A 100 -15.12 -12.66 -0.71
C GLY A 100 -14.57 -11.76 -1.83
N TYR A 101 -13.85 -10.72 -1.43
CA TYR A 101 -13.12 -9.86 -2.36
C TYR A 101 -11.75 -10.48 -2.67
N GLN A 102 -11.44 -10.58 -3.95
CA GLN A 102 -10.12 -10.90 -4.46
C GLN A 102 -9.48 -9.61 -4.92
N ALA A 103 -8.27 -9.34 -4.43
CA ALA A 103 -7.55 -8.13 -4.76
C ALA A 103 -6.18 -8.45 -5.37
N GLY A 104 -5.87 -7.82 -6.50
CA GLY A 104 -4.55 -7.75 -7.08
C GLY A 104 -3.97 -6.36 -6.88
N PHE A 105 -2.71 -6.26 -6.50
CA PHE A 105 -2.02 -4.98 -6.37
C PHE A 105 -0.65 -5.04 -7.04
N LEU A 106 -0.41 -4.21 -8.06
CA LEU A 106 0.86 -4.18 -8.79
C LEU A 106 1.73 -3.02 -8.33
N TRP A 107 2.91 -3.36 -7.84
CA TRP A 107 3.99 -2.42 -7.56
C TRP A 107 5.03 -2.44 -8.68
N ALA A 108 5.49 -1.25 -9.06
CA ALA A 108 6.82 -1.07 -9.62
C ALA A 108 7.76 -0.59 -8.51
N ALA A 109 8.89 -1.28 -8.33
CA ALA A 109 9.95 -0.87 -7.42
C ALA A 109 11.12 -0.30 -8.23
N THR A 110 11.54 0.92 -7.90
CA THR A 110 12.70 1.58 -8.54
C THR A 110 13.74 1.94 -7.49
N PRO A 111 15.03 1.70 -7.73
CA PRO A 111 16.06 2.09 -6.78
C PRO A 111 16.16 3.63 -6.73
N ILE A 112 16.31 4.16 -5.51
CA ILE A 112 16.63 5.56 -5.27
C ILE A 112 17.88 5.65 -4.41
N SER A 113 18.82 6.52 -4.80
CA SER A 113 19.96 6.89 -3.99
C SER A 113 19.53 8.00 -3.03
N LYS A 114 19.72 7.81 -1.72
CA LYS A 114 19.64 8.93 -0.78
C LYS A 114 20.91 9.76 -0.94
N LEU A 115 20.78 11.05 -1.19
CA LEU A 115 21.92 11.92 -1.51
C LEU A 115 22.95 12.08 -0.37
N ASP A 116 22.63 11.66 0.86
CA ASP A 116 23.49 11.92 2.04
C ASP A 116 23.96 10.67 2.81
N LYS A 117 23.51 9.46 2.46
CA LYS A 117 23.97 8.21 3.10
C LYS A 117 23.98 7.10 2.06
N ALA A 118 24.96 6.20 2.11
CA ALA A 118 25.08 5.00 1.27
C ALA A 118 23.89 3.99 1.39
N ASP A 119 22.75 4.44 1.93
CA ASP A 119 21.51 3.71 2.11
C ASP A 119 20.70 3.75 0.82
N TRP A 120 20.77 2.66 0.05
CA TRP A 120 19.86 2.42 -1.05
C TRP A 120 18.46 2.13 -0.52
N SER A 121 17.44 2.70 -1.15
CA SER A 121 16.03 2.42 -0.86
C SER A 121 15.29 2.17 -2.17
N MET A 122 14.18 1.43 -2.13
CA MET A 122 13.30 1.32 -3.29
C MET A 122 12.15 2.32 -3.16
N LYS A 123 11.86 3.10 -4.18
CA LYS A 123 10.56 3.79 -4.28
C LYS A 123 9.55 2.81 -4.88
N ARG A 124 8.37 2.73 -4.27
CA ARG A 124 7.25 1.90 -4.73
C ARG A 124 6.25 2.78 -5.47
N TRP A 125 5.88 2.38 -6.68
CA TRP A 125 4.90 3.05 -7.51
C TRP A 125 3.74 2.11 -7.75
N MET A 126 2.53 2.52 -7.36
CA MET A 126 1.34 1.73 -7.65
C MET A 126 1.08 1.83 -9.15
N VAL A 127 1.21 0.71 -9.88
CA VAL A 127 0.97 0.67 -11.33
C VAL A 127 -0.52 0.47 -11.57
N ASP A 128 -1.10 -0.54 -10.93
CA ASP A 128 -2.50 -0.87 -11.05
C ASP A 128 -3.02 -1.64 -9.81
N LEU A 129 -4.34 -1.68 -9.68
CA LEU A 129 -5.07 -2.37 -8.60
C LEU A 129 -6.36 -2.95 -9.18
N GLU A 130 -6.60 -4.23 -8.93
CA GLU A 130 -7.87 -4.87 -9.24
C GLU A 130 -8.53 -5.34 -7.94
N ASN A 131 -9.84 -5.12 -7.79
CA ASN A 131 -10.58 -5.56 -6.62
C ASN A 131 -11.98 -6.02 -7.01
N ARG A 132 -12.16 -7.33 -7.09
CA ARG A 132 -13.40 -7.97 -7.56
C ARG A 132 -13.95 -8.90 -6.50
N ARG A 133 -15.27 -8.90 -6.34
CA ARG A 133 -15.96 -9.89 -5.48
C ARG A 133 -16.20 -11.19 -6.24
N GLY A 134 -15.83 -12.33 -5.64
CA GLY A 134 -16.17 -13.66 -6.15
C GLY A 134 -15.38 -14.08 -7.39
N GLY A 135 -14.05 -13.97 -7.36
CA GLY A 135 -13.19 -14.25 -8.53
C GLY A 135 -12.66 -15.69 -8.61
N GLY A 136 -12.07 -16.18 -7.51
CA GLY A 136 -11.41 -17.48 -7.49
C GLY A 136 -10.29 -17.61 -8.54
N ILE A 137 -10.07 -18.84 -9.02
CA ILE A 137 -8.96 -19.14 -9.94
C ILE A 137 -9.19 -18.53 -11.34
N GLU A 138 -10.42 -18.56 -11.87
CA GLU A 138 -10.71 -18.00 -13.21
C GLU A 138 -10.30 -16.54 -13.28
N HIS A 139 -10.77 -15.73 -12.33
CA HIS A 139 -10.48 -14.31 -12.34
C HIS A 139 -8.99 -14.02 -12.10
N ALA A 140 -8.32 -14.85 -11.32
CA ALA A 140 -6.87 -14.70 -11.15
C ALA A 140 -6.12 -14.99 -12.45
N LEU A 141 -6.53 -15.99 -13.24
CA LEU A 141 -5.95 -16.28 -14.55
C LEU A 141 -6.19 -15.12 -15.53
N GLU A 142 -7.42 -14.59 -15.59
CA GLU A 142 -7.74 -13.39 -16.38
C GLU A 142 -6.83 -12.22 -16.00
N LEU A 143 -6.63 -12.00 -14.70
CA LEU A 143 -5.79 -10.93 -14.20
C LEU A 143 -4.30 -11.16 -14.51
N PHE A 144 -3.83 -12.41 -14.43
CA PHE A 144 -2.45 -12.76 -14.76
C PHE A 144 -2.16 -12.53 -16.24
N GLU A 145 -3.08 -12.93 -17.11
CA GLU A 145 -2.99 -12.71 -18.56
C GLU A 145 -3.03 -11.21 -18.87
N PHE A 146 -4.01 -10.48 -18.32
CA PHE A 146 -4.15 -9.05 -18.55
C PHE A 146 -2.91 -8.25 -18.09
N TRP A 147 -2.38 -8.49 -16.89
CA TRP A 147 -1.20 -7.76 -16.40
C TRP A 147 0.12 -8.23 -17.03
N LEU A 148 0.17 -9.47 -17.55
CA LEU A 148 1.28 -9.91 -18.37
C LEU A 148 1.29 -9.15 -19.71
N ASP A 149 0.15 -9.05 -20.39
CA ASP A 149 0.04 -8.41 -21.69
C ASP A 149 0.22 -6.89 -21.59
N GLU A 150 -0.44 -6.26 -20.62
CA GLU A 150 -0.45 -4.80 -20.49
C GLU A 150 0.85 -4.26 -19.86
N TYR A 151 1.41 -4.97 -18.87
CA TYR A 151 2.55 -4.46 -18.08
C TYR A 151 3.80 -5.33 -18.15
N GLY A 152 3.74 -6.52 -18.73
CA GLY A 152 4.86 -7.48 -18.70
C GLY A 152 5.10 -8.09 -17.32
N LEU A 153 4.09 -8.11 -16.44
CA LEU A 153 4.24 -8.63 -15.08
C LEU A 153 4.40 -10.15 -15.07
N ARG A 154 5.48 -10.63 -14.43
CA ARG A 154 5.79 -12.06 -14.31
C ARG A 154 5.93 -12.56 -12.87
N HIS A 155 6.04 -11.69 -11.87
CA HIS A 155 6.25 -12.11 -10.47
C HIS A 155 5.03 -11.78 -9.61
N TRP A 156 4.39 -12.83 -9.10
CA TRP A 156 3.25 -12.73 -8.20
C TRP A 156 3.56 -13.32 -6.83
N VAL A 157 3.09 -12.64 -5.78
CA VAL A 157 3.16 -13.11 -4.40
C VAL A 157 1.75 -13.34 -3.86
N ILE A 158 1.45 -14.58 -3.48
CA ILE A 158 0.11 -15.01 -3.10
C ILE A 158 0.14 -15.47 -1.64
N GLU A 159 -0.93 -15.22 -0.88
CA GLU A 159 -1.08 -15.75 0.48
C GLU A 159 -0.91 -17.28 0.51
N GLU A 160 -0.05 -17.81 1.38
CA GLU A 160 0.36 -19.23 1.39
C GLU A 160 -0.83 -20.19 1.50
N ASN A 161 -1.85 -19.83 2.29
CA ASN A 161 -3.00 -20.70 2.50
C ASN A 161 -3.89 -20.78 1.26
N GLY A 162 -4.06 -19.67 0.52
CA GLY A 162 -4.67 -19.68 -0.80
C GLY A 162 -3.79 -20.36 -1.86
N PHE A 163 -2.48 -20.12 -1.81
CA PHE A 163 -1.51 -20.64 -2.77
C PHE A 163 -1.43 -22.16 -2.78
N GLN A 164 -1.24 -22.78 -1.61
CA GLN A 164 -1.10 -24.24 -1.50
C GLN A 164 -2.39 -24.99 -1.83
N ARG A 165 -3.56 -24.43 -1.47
CA ARG A 165 -4.85 -25.12 -1.61
C ARG A 165 -5.48 -25.00 -3.00
N GLY A 166 -5.13 -23.97 -3.77
CA GLY A 166 -5.73 -23.72 -5.09
C GLY A 166 -4.68 -23.57 -6.19
N TYR A 167 -3.93 -22.48 -6.15
CA TYR A 167 -3.07 -22.04 -7.28
C TYR A 167 -1.93 -23.00 -7.60
N ARG A 168 -1.27 -23.57 -6.59
CA ARG A 168 -0.16 -24.51 -6.80
C ARG A 168 -0.62 -25.84 -7.36
N THR A 169 -1.87 -26.24 -7.16
CA THR A 169 -2.40 -27.54 -7.58
C THR A 169 -3.17 -27.47 -8.91
N ASP A 170 -3.75 -26.32 -9.26
CA ASP A 170 -4.55 -26.15 -10.48
C ASP A 170 -3.71 -26.33 -11.76
N PRO A 171 -4.06 -27.27 -12.66
CA PRO A 171 -3.31 -27.53 -13.88
C PRO A 171 -3.24 -26.33 -14.84
N ARG A 172 -4.28 -25.49 -14.89
CA ARG A 172 -4.35 -24.34 -15.80
C ARG A 172 -3.41 -23.24 -15.34
N VAL A 173 -3.36 -22.99 -14.03
CA VAL A 173 -2.37 -22.08 -13.43
C VAL A 173 -0.95 -22.56 -13.73
N LYS A 174 -0.66 -23.85 -13.54
CA LYS A 174 0.66 -24.41 -13.88
C LYS A 174 1.01 -24.26 -15.36
N GLN A 175 0.07 -24.56 -16.25
CA GLN A 175 0.26 -24.47 -17.69
C GLN A 175 0.52 -23.02 -18.11
N PHE A 176 -0.29 -22.08 -17.61
CA PHE A 176 -0.10 -20.65 -17.87
C PHE A 176 1.26 -20.18 -17.38
N CYS A 177 1.64 -20.52 -16.14
CA CYS A 177 2.94 -20.14 -15.58
C CYS A 177 4.13 -20.69 -16.36
N ALA A 178 4.05 -21.95 -16.79
CA ALA A 178 5.10 -22.60 -17.57
C ALA A 178 5.23 -22.02 -18.99
N ALA A 179 4.10 -21.71 -19.65
CA ALA A 179 4.09 -21.17 -21.00
C ALA A 179 4.57 -19.72 -21.06
N ASN A 180 4.29 -18.95 -20.00
CA ASN A 180 4.50 -17.50 -19.98
C ASN A 180 5.63 -17.06 -19.04
N ASP A 181 6.46 -17.98 -18.53
CA ASP A 181 7.53 -17.65 -17.57
C ASP A 181 7.03 -16.76 -16.41
N VAL A 182 5.87 -17.13 -15.85
CA VAL A 182 5.26 -16.43 -14.71
C VAL A 182 5.58 -17.18 -13.43
N TYR A 183 6.20 -16.49 -12.48
CA TYR A 183 6.64 -17.02 -11.20
C TYR A 183 5.66 -16.64 -10.08
N LEU A 184 5.12 -17.66 -9.41
CA LEU A 184 4.25 -17.52 -8.25
C LEU A 184 4.99 -17.92 -6.96
N GLU A 185 5.03 -17.02 -5.98
CA GLU A 185 5.63 -17.26 -4.67
C GLU A 185 4.58 -17.16 -3.55
N GLY A 186 4.62 -18.09 -2.60
CA GLY A 186 3.76 -18.06 -1.41
C GLY A 186 4.31 -17.16 -0.30
N THR A 187 3.44 -16.46 0.42
CA THR A 187 3.80 -15.70 1.62
C THR A 187 2.92 -16.03 2.82
N LYS A 188 3.55 -16.25 3.98
CA LYS A 188 2.86 -16.56 5.23
C LYS A 188 2.44 -15.26 5.94
N THR A 189 1.15 -15.12 6.18
CA THR A 189 0.56 -13.92 6.80
C THR A 189 0.60 -13.98 8.32
N GLY A 190 -0.03 -14.98 8.96
CA GLY A 190 0.08 -15.36 10.37
C GLY A 190 0.52 -14.27 11.37
N LEU A 191 1.51 -14.59 12.21
CA LEU A 191 2.12 -13.62 13.14
C LEU A 191 2.92 -12.52 12.42
N ASN A 192 3.37 -12.76 11.18
CA ASN A 192 4.13 -11.78 10.39
C ASN A 192 3.33 -10.51 10.10
N LYS A 193 1.99 -10.60 10.07
CA LYS A 193 1.10 -9.47 9.84
C LYS A 193 1.28 -8.36 10.88
N LEU A 194 1.56 -8.74 12.11
CA LEU A 194 1.70 -7.86 13.28
C LEU A 194 3.18 -7.55 13.60
N ASP A 195 4.12 -7.99 12.76
CA ASP A 195 5.54 -7.76 12.99
C ASP A 195 5.86 -6.25 12.92
N PRO A 196 6.47 -5.64 13.95
CA PRO A 196 6.75 -4.20 13.95
C PRO A 196 7.69 -3.75 12.83
N GLY A 197 8.57 -4.65 12.37
CA GLY A 197 9.56 -4.36 11.34
C GLY A 197 9.06 -4.65 9.93
N PHE A 198 8.20 -5.65 9.73
CA PHE A 198 7.79 -6.20 8.42
C PHE A 198 6.28 -6.29 8.19
N GLY A 199 5.46 -6.24 9.23
CA GLY A 199 4.01 -6.37 9.16
C GLY A 199 3.33 -5.27 8.36
N VAL A 200 2.01 -5.37 8.27
CA VAL A 200 1.20 -4.43 7.47
C VAL A 200 1.39 -3.00 7.96
N GLY A 201 1.43 -2.81 9.29
CA GLY A 201 1.68 -1.49 9.88
C GLY A 201 3.05 -0.89 9.56
N ALA A 202 4.06 -1.72 9.31
CA ALA A 202 5.39 -1.25 8.92
C ALA A 202 5.40 -0.59 7.53
N MET A 203 4.35 -0.76 6.71
CA MET A 203 4.20 -0.03 5.45
C MET A 203 3.96 1.46 5.64
N ASN A 204 3.51 1.92 6.81
CA ASN A 204 3.27 3.34 7.07
C ASN A 204 4.53 4.19 6.79
N ARG A 205 5.73 3.65 7.04
CA ARG A 205 7.02 4.31 6.77
C ARG A 205 7.26 4.66 5.30
N PHE A 206 6.51 4.05 4.37
CA PHE A 206 6.65 4.32 2.95
C PHE A 206 5.94 5.60 2.54
N PHE A 207 4.93 6.03 3.29
CA PHE A 207 4.19 7.23 3.02
C PHE A 207 4.81 8.39 3.83
N PRO A 208 5.01 9.60 3.26
CA PRO A 208 4.71 9.96 1.88
C PRO A 208 5.84 9.74 0.86
N ASN A 209 7.06 9.44 1.33
CA ASN A 209 8.27 9.70 0.52
C ASN A 209 8.72 8.52 -0.38
N LEU A 210 8.35 7.30 -0.03
CA LEU A 210 8.79 6.07 -0.72
C LEU A 210 7.65 5.35 -1.43
N ALA A 211 6.45 5.92 -1.44
CA ALA A 211 5.28 5.43 -2.16
C ALA A 211 4.75 6.53 -3.09
N ASP A 212 4.30 6.13 -4.28
CA ASP A 212 3.63 7.00 -5.24
C ASP A 212 2.34 6.32 -5.71
N LEU A 213 1.21 6.99 -5.51
CA LEU A 213 -0.11 6.51 -5.85
C LEU A 213 -0.69 7.37 -6.98
N PRO A 214 -1.17 6.78 -8.10
CA PRO A 214 -1.60 7.57 -9.24
C PRO A 214 -2.94 8.26 -8.96
N TYR A 215 -3.09 9.52 -9.38
CA TYR A 215 -4.30 10.31 -9.13
C TYR A 215 -4.69 11.22 -10.32
N GLY A 216 -4.01 11.11 -11.46
CA GLY A 216 -4.20 12.00 -12.61
C GLY A 216 -5.40 11.68 -13.51
N THR A 217 -6.05 10.53 -13.33
CA THR A 217 -7.27 10.16 -14.07
C THR A 217 -8.35 9.69 -13.12
N GLY A 218 -9.62 9.71 -13.55
CA GLY A 218 -10.74 9.24 -12.71
C GLY A 218 -10.56 7.80 -12.24
N ALA A 219 -10.11 6.91 -13.12
CA ALA A 219 -9.84 5.51 -12.78
C ALA A 219 -8.66 5.37 -11.81
N ALA A 220 -7.59 6.16 -11.98
CA ALA A 220 -6.46 6.17 -11.05
C ALA A 220 -6.87 6.66 -9.66
N ALA A 221 -7.63 7.75 -9.60
CA ALA A 221 -8.15 8.31 -8.36
C ALA A 221 -9.06 7.31 -7.63
N GLU A 222 -9.97 6.64 -8.33
CA GLU A 222 -10.83 5.63 -7.75
C GLU A 222 -10.02 4.50 -7.09
N LYS A 223 -9.03 3.94 -7.80
CA LYS A 223 -8.19 2.85 -7.28
C LYS A 223 -7.34 3.30 -6.09
N SER A 224 -6.75 4.49 -6.15
CA SER A 224 -5.99 5.07 -5.03
C SER A 224 -6.87 5.36 -3.81
N GLU A 225 -8.11 5.79 -4.00
CA GLU A 225 -9.09 5.98 -2.93
C GLU A 225 -9.54 4.65 -2.31
N ILE A 226 -9.69 3.59 -3.10
CA ILE A 226 -9.96 2.23 -2.59
C ILE A 226 -8.82 1.80 -1.66
N PHE A 227 -7.57 1.96 -2.08
CA PHE A 227 -6.40 1.66 -1.25
C PHE A 227 -6.40 2.48 0.05
N LYS A 228 -6.53 3.81 -0.05
CA LYS A 228 -6.56 4.72 1.11
C LYS A 228 -7.63 4.31 2.12
N ARG A 229 -8.85 4.01 1.65
CA ARG A 229 -9.96 3.63 2.51
C ARG A 229 -9.67 2.37 3.31
N GLN A 230 -9.03 1.37 2.72
CA GLN A 230 -8.63 0.16 3.45
C GLN A 230 -7.46 0.42 4.41
N ALA A 231 -6.46 1.19 3.99
CA ALA A 231 -5.31 1.54 4.83
C ALA A 231 -5.74 2.32 6.10
N VAL A 232 -6.55 3.37 5.96
CA VAL A 232 -7.00 4.20 7.10
C VAL A 232 -7.89 3.43 8.07
N ARG A 233 -8.69 2.48 7.56
CA ARG A 233 -9.57 1.63 8.40
C ARG A 233 -8.84 0.43 9.00
N PHE A 234 -7.59 0.20 8.64
CA PHE A 234 -6.81 -0.90 9.17
C PHE A 234 -6.40 -0.62 10.61
N THR A 235 -6.66 -1.59 11.49
CA THR A 235 -6.29 -1.55 12.90
C THR A 235 -5.77 -2.92 13.33
N ASP A 236 -4.87 -2.96 14.31
CA ASP A 236 -4.36 -4.20 14.91
C ASP A 236 -5.26 -4.72 16.05
N VAL A 237 -6.37 -4.02 16.33
CA VAL A 237 -7.34 -4.40 17.36
C VAL A 237 -8.25 -5.50 16.80
N GLY A 238 -7.96 -6.75 17.17
CA GLY A 238 -8.49 -7.96 16.52
C GLY A 238 -10.02 -8.07 16.36
N ASN A 239 -10.84 -7.42 17.20
CA ASN A 239 -12.30 -7.42 17.04
C ASN A 239 -12.82 -6.37 16.04
N VAL A 240 -12.09 -5.26 15.84
CA VAL A 240 -12.43 -4.21 14.87
C VAL A 240 -11.91 -4.59 13.49
N GLN A 241 -10.71 -5.18 13.44
CA GLN A 241 -10.09 -5.62 12.20
C GLN A 241 -10.95 -6.62 11.40
N ARG A 242 -11.64 -7.54 12.06
CA ARG A 242 -12.50 -8.55 11.40
C ARG A 242 -13.69 -7.95 10.65
N ARG A 243 -14.06 -6.69 10.90
CA ARG A 243 -15.19 -6.02 10.25
C ARG A 243 -14.78 -5.19 9.03
N ASN A 244 -13.50 -4.87 8.90
CA ASN A 244 -12.99 -3.98 7.86
C ASN A 244 -12.39 -4.80 6.72
N GLN A 245 -12.73 -4.44 5.48
CA GLN A 245 -12.09 -5.03 4.29
C GLN A 245 -10.62 -4.60 4.25
N SER A 246 -9.74 -5.58 4.09
CA SER A 246 -8.29 -5.35 4.03
C SER A 246 -7.62 -6.01 2.82
N ASP A 247 -8.37 -6.64 1.92
CA ASP A 247 -7.84 -7.49 0.86
C ASP A 247 -6.86 -6.75 -0.06
N VAL A 248 -7.17 -5.49 -0.41
CA VAL A 248 -6.31 -4.62 -1.22
C VAL A 248 -5.03 -4.26 -0.45
N LEU A 249 -5.15 -3.96 0.84
CA LEU A 249 -3.99 -3.65 1.68
C LEU A 249 -3.08 -4.89 1.86
N MET A 250 -3.67 -6.07 1.98
CA MET A 250 -2.94 -7.35 2.06
C MET A 250 -2.23 -7.64 0.74
N ALA A 251 -2.92 -7.50 -0.40
CA ALA A 251 -2.33 -7.63 -1.73
C ALA A 251 -1.16 -6.63 -1.94
N ALA A 252 -1.28 -5.40 -1.45
CA ALA A 252 -0.18 -4.43 -1.48
C ALA A 252 1.01 -4.81 -0.57
N TRP A 253 0.76 -5.52 0.53
CA TRP A 253 1.76 -5.91 1.51
C TRP A 253 2.56 -7.16 1.13
N PHE A 254 1.94 -8.16 0.50
CA PHE A 254 2.60 -9.44 0.18
C PHE A 254 3.94 -9.29 -0.57
N PRO A 255 4.05 -8.41 -1.59
CA PRO A 255 5.30 -8.23 -2.32
C PRO A 255 6.43 -7.58 -1.52
N GLN A 256 6.13 -6.95 -0.38
CA GLN A 256 7.11 -6.15 0.36
C GLN A 256 8.29 -6.98 0.86
N LYS A 257 8.11 -8.29 1.07
CA LYS A 257 9.22 -9.20 1.43
C LYS A 257 10.27 -9.26 0.33
N ILE A 258 9.82 -9.31 -0.92
CA ILE A 258 10.68 -9.42 -2.09
C ILE A 258 11.30 -8.07 -2.42
N ILE A 259 10.53 -6.98 -2.34
CA ILE A 259 11.07 -5.63 -2.54
C ILE A 259 12.20 -5.35 -1.54
N ARG A 260 12.06 -5.77 -0.27
CA ARG A 260 13.13 -5.69 0.73
C ARG A 260 14.34 -6.56 0.42
N ARG A 261 14.14 -7.72 -0.22
CA ARG A 261 15.25 -8.56 -0.70
C ARG A 261 16.01 -7.83 -1.80
N TRP A 262 15.31 -7.22 -2.76
CA TRP A 262 15.93 -6.40 -3.80
C TRP A 262 16.67 -5.18 -3.25
N GLU A 263 16.16 -4.55 -2.19
CA GLU A 263 16.89 -3.48 -1.48
C GLU A 263 18.24 -3.99 -0.94
N LYS A 264 18.26 -5.17 -0.31
CA LYS A 264 19.50 -5.78 0.20
C LYS A 264 20.46 -6.20 -0.91
N GLU A 265 19.96 -6.76 -2.00
CA GLU A 265 20.76 -7.09 -3.19
C GLU A 265 21.40 -5.84 -3.79
N ALA A 266 20.63 -4.75 -3.92
CA ALA A 266 21.15 -3.48 -4.42
C ALA A 266 22.25 -2.90 -3.51
N MET A 267 22.06 -2.96 -2.19
CA MET A 267 23.09 -2.55 -1.21
C MET A 267 24.36 -3.41 -1.27
N ALA A 268 24.20 -4.73 -1.38
CA ALA A 268 25.33 -5.65 -1.48
C ALA A 268 26.14 -5.41 -2.76
N ASN A 269 25.45 -5.26 -3.90
CA ASN A 269 26.09 -4.96 -5.19
C ASN A 269 26.78 -3.58 -5.20
N ALA A 270 26.26 -2.61 -4.45
CA ALA A 270 26.92 -1.30 -4.31
C ALA A 270 28.18 -1.37 -3.42
N THR A 271 28.23 -2.32 -2.48
CA THR A 271 29.37 -2.47 -1.56
C THR A 271 30.49 -3.33 -2.16
N SER A 272 30.17 -4.26 -3.06
CA SER A 272 31.16 -5.09 -3.77
C SER A 272 31.92 -4.35 -4.88
N VAL A 273 31.49 -3.14 -5.27
CA VAL A 273 32.29 -2.23 -6.11
C VAL A 273 33.28 -1.48 -5.21
N THR A 274 34.35 -2.16 -4.80
CA THR A 274 35.54 -1.51 -4.21
C THR A 274 36.41 -0.86 -5.30
N PRO A 275 37.13 0.24 -5.00
CA PRO A 275 37.81 1.07 -5.99
C PRO A 275 39.09 0.40 -6.52
N GLN A 276 38.96 -0.48 -7.51
CA GLN A 276 40.09 -0.93 -8.33
C GLN A 276 39.89 -0.69 -9.84
N GLU A 277 38.69 -0.29 -10.27
CA GLU A 277 38.37 -0.07 -11.70
C GLU A 277 38.25 1.41 -12.10
N SER A 278 38.87 2.34 -11.37
CA SER A 278 39.03 3.74 -11.82
C SER A 278 40.41 4.05 -12.40
N TYR A 279 41.28 3.05 -12.60
CA TYR A 279 42.59 3.19 -13.28
C TYR A 279 42.67 2.32 -14.53
N GLN A 280 41.72 2.44 -15.48
CA GLN A 280 41.97 1.84 -16.80
C GLN A 280 41.24 2.45 -17.99
N PHE A 281 40.54 3.58 -17.82
CA PHE A 281 40.11 4.39 -18.95
C PHE A 281 40.71 5.79 -18.82
N GLY A 282 41.85 5.97 -19.47
CA GLY A 282 42.43 7.27 -19.72
C GLY A 282 41.46 8.09 -20.55
N ILE A 283 40.70 8.95 -19.89
CA ILE A 283 40.18 10.17 -20.48
C ILE A 283 40.63 11.29 -19.57
N ALA A 284 41.65 12.01 -20.03
CA ALA A 284 42.13 13.21 -19.38
C ALA A 284 40.98 14.22 -19.28
N TYR A 285 40.61 14.58 -18.05
CA TYR A 285 39.89 15.82 -17.83
C TYR A 285 40.91 16.96 -17.94
N PRO A 286 40.69 17.99 -18.78
CA PRO A 286 41.47 19.21 -18.67
C PRO A 286 41.08 19.88 -17.35
N GLU A 287 42.05 19.99 -16.43
CA GLU A 287 41.90 20.77 -15.21
C GLU A 287 41.53 22.21 -15.57
N LEU A 288 40.44 22.69 -14.98
CA LEU A 288 40.12 24.11 -14.89
C LEU A 288 41.20 24.77 -14.02
N THR A 289 42.21 25.32 -14.67
CA THR A 289 43.14 26.25 -14.03
C THR A 289 42.41 27.57 -13.80
N SER A 290 42.19 27.89 -12.53
CA SER A 290 41.93 29.25 -12.08
C SER A 290 43.14 30.12 -12.45
N ILE A 291 42.93 31.05 -13.37
CA ILE A 291 43.89 32.12 -13.67
C ILE A 291 43.93 33.05 -12.46
N THR A 292 44.98 32.96 -11.65
CA THR A 292 45.40 34.09 -10.80
C THR A 292 46.42 34.90 -11.58
N ASN A 293 46.17 36.20 -11.66
CA ASN A 293 47.01 37.19 -12.32
C ASN A 293 48.18 37.58 -11.41
N ASP A 294 49.21 36.76 -11.36
CA ASP A 294 50.47 37.11 -10.71
C ASP A 294 51.61 36.26 -11.26
N GLY A 295 52.24 36.80 -12.31
CA GLY A 295 53.34 36.18 -13.04
C GLY A 295 54.63 36.04 -12.24
N THR A 296 54.66 35.10 -11.31
CA THR A 296 55.90 34.64 -10.66
C THR A 296 55.83 33.14 -10.40
N LEU A 297 56.61 32.35 -11.14
CA LEU A 297 56.90 30.95 -10.83
C LEU A 297 58.12 30.88 -9.90
N PRO A 298 58.05 30.14 -8.79
CA PRO A 298 59.25 29.63 -8.13
C PRO A 298 59.34 28.11 -8.25
N TRP A 299 60.34 27.69 -9.00
CA TRP A 299 60.99 26.38 -8.92
C TRP A 299 61.65 26.21 -7.54
N LYS A 300 61.55 25.03 -6.93
CA LYS A 300 62.48 24.41 -5.93
C LYS A 300 61.95 23.00 -5.61
N THR A 301 62.55 21.90 -6.08
CA THR A 301 63.69 21.13 -5.55
C THR A 301 63.58 20.64 -4.09
N GLY A 302 63.70 19.31 -3.91
CA GLY A 302 64.05 18.60 -2.67
C GLY A 302 62.84 18.16 -1.83
N TYR A 303 62.76 16.97 -1.24
CA TYR A 303 63.81 16.09 -0.73
C TYR A 303 63.31 14.62 -0.67
N LEU A 304 64.29 13.71 -0.81
CA LEU A 304 64.41 12.33 -0.26
C LEU A 304 63.15 11.50 -0.01
#